data_AF-Q2GVN2-F1
#
_entry.id   AF-Q2GVN2-F1
#
_cell.length_a   1.000
_cell.length_b   1.000
_cell.length_c   1.000
_cell.angle_alpha   90.00
_cell.angle_beta   90.00
_cell.angle_gamma   90.00
#
_symmetry.space_group_name_H-M   'P 1'
#
loop_
_entity.id
_entity.type
_entity.pdbx_description
1 polymer ?
#
loop_
_entity_poly.entity_id
_entity_poly.type
_entity_poly.pdbx_seq_one_letter_code
_entity_poly.pdbx_strand_id
1 'polypeptide(L)'
;MSAATHTHDGVHQHSHEFNAAEHGHSHEILDGPGSYLNREMPIVEGRNWADRAFTVGIGGPVGSGKTALMLALSRVFRTSHSVAAVTNDIFTREDAEFLTRHRALPAERIRAIETGGCPHAAVREDISTNLAALEDLHAQFATDLLLIESGGDNLAANYSRELADYIIYVIDVSGGDKVPRKGGPGITQSDLLVVNKTDLAEAVGATTWG
;
A
#
# COMPACT_ATOMS: atom_id res chain seq x y z
N MET A 1 -11.24 15.61 -67.03
CA MET A 1 -10.58 14.78 -65.99
C MET A 1 -11.09 15.23 -64.63
N SER A 2 -11.27 14.26 -63.71
CA SER A 2 -11.81 14.39 -62.34
C SER A 2 -13.34 14.50 -62.24
N ALA A 3 -14.04 13.75 -61.38
CA ALA A 3 -13.80 12.50 -60.65
C ALA A 3 -15.18 12.06 -60.14
N ALA A 4 -15.42 10.74 -60.10
CA ALA A 4 -16.65 10.14 -59.63
C ALA A 4 -16.71 10.12 -58.09
N THR A 5 -17.90 10.34 -57.53
CA THR A 5 -18.26 10.01 -56.15
C THR A 5 -19.54 9.19 -56.15
N HIS A 6 -19.38 7.88 -55.97
CA HIS A 6 -20.41 6.98 -55.48
C HIS A 6 -19.90 6.44 -54.14
N THR A 7 -20.71 6.53 -53.08
CA THR A 7 -20.44 5.83 -51.81
C THR A 7 -21.62 4.91 -51.52
N HIS A 8 -21.28 3.67 -51.21
CA HIS A 8 -22.18 2.56 -50.93
C HIS A 8 -22.59 2.57 -49.45
N ASP A 9 -23.88 2.33 -49.21
CA ASP A 9 -24.42 1.89 -47.93
C ASP A 9 -23.79 0.56 -47.50
N GLY A 10 -23.43 0.46 -46.22
CA GLY A 10 -23.01 -0.80 -45.61
C GLY A 10 -22.15 -0.62 -44.37
N VAL A 11 -22.75 -0.23 -43.23
CA VAL A 11 -22.09 -0.34 -41.93
C VAL A 11 -22.64 -1.57 -41.22
N HIS A 12 -21.86 -2.65 -41.28
CA HIS A 12 -22.01 -3.81 -40.39
C HIS A 12 -21.68 -3.38 -38.95
N GLN A 13 -22.68 -3.46 -38.06
CA GLN A 13 -22.45 -3.40 -36.62
C GLN A 13 -21.97 -4.77 -36.13
N HIS A 14 -20.74 -4.83 -35.63
CA HIS A 14 -20.25 -5.97 -34.86
C HIS A 14 -20.52 -5.71 -33.37
N SER A 15 -21.49 -6.43 -32.81
CA SER A 15 -21.71 -6.54 -31.37
C SER A 15 -20.72 -7.57 -30.81
N HIS A 16 -19.74 -7.11 -30.05
CA HIS A 16 -18.97 -7.99 -29.17
C HIS A 16 -19.69 -8.08 -27.82
N GLU A 17 -20.45 -9.15 -27.63
CA GLU A 17 -20.85 -9.63 -26.30
C GLU A 17 -19.60 -10.14 -25.59
N PHE A 18 -18.99 -9.29 -24.76
CA PHE A 18 -18.10 -9.76 -23.71
C PHE A 18 -18.96 -10.06 -22.49
N ASN A 19 -19.20 -11.35 -22.25
CA ASN A 19 -19.64 -11.87 -20.96
C ASN A 19 -18.52 -11.62 -19.94
N ALA A 20 -18.49 -10.43 -19.35
CA ALA A 20 -17.82 -10.20 -18.09
C ALA A 20 -18.68 -10.85 -17.01
N ALA A 21 -18.30 -12.05 -16.57
CA ALA A 21 -18.80 -12.60 -15.33
C ALA A 21 -18.54 -11.57 -14.24
N GLU A 22 -19.62 -11.04 -13.67
CA GLU A 22 -19.62 -10.09 -12.57
C GLU A 22 -18.88 -10.69 -11.37
N HIS A 23 -17.61 -10.33 -11.23
CA HIS A 23 -16.95 -10.35 -9.93
C HIS A 23 -17.51 -9.18 -9.13
N GLY A 24 -18.40 -9.48 -8.18
CA GLY A 24 -18.98 -8.50 -7.27
C GLY A 24 -17.91 -7.91 -6.36
N HIS A 25 -17.36 -6.76 -6.73
CA HIS A 25 -16.50 -5.96 -5.88
C HIS A 25 -17.15 -4.60 -5.67
N SER A 26 -17.37 -4.23 -4.41
CA SER A 26 -17.79 -2.88 -4.05
C SER A 26 -16.61 -1.94 -4.19
N HIS A 27 -16.48 -1.25 -5.32
CA HIS A 27 -15.61 -0.09 -5.38
C HIS A 27 -16.21 0.98 -4.45
N GLU A 28 -15.46 1.36 -3.42
CA GLU A 28 -15.82 2.50 -2.57
C GLU A 28 -15.75 3.76 -3.44
N ILE A 29 -16.91 4.26 -3.89
CA ILE A 29 -16.99 5.49 -4.67
C ILE A 29 -16.72 6.64 -3.70
N LEU A 30 -15.54 7.23 -3.79
CA LEU A 30 -15.15 8.37 -2.97
C LEU A 30 -15.73 9.65 -3.59
N ASP A 31 -16.82 10.16 -3.01
CA ASP A 31 -17.46 11.42 -3.42
C ASP A 31 -16.71 12.69 -2.94
N GLY A 32 -15.44 12.54 -2.51
CA GLY A 32 -14.65 13.64 -1.94
C GLY A 32 -13.23 13.22 -1.53
N PRO A 33 -12.49 14.11 -0.85
CA PRO A 33 -11.09 13.85 -0.47
C PRO A 33 -10.91 12.76 0.60
N GLY A 34 -12.01 12.24 1.17
CA GLY A 34 -12.03 11.27 2.28
C GLY A 34 -12.28 11.91 3.64
N SER A 35 -12.43 11.09 4.69
CA SER A 35 -12.74 11.53 6.06
C SER A 35 -12.10 10.62 7.11
N TYR A 36 -11.36 11.21 8.05
CA TYR A 36 -10.78 10.49 9.19
C TYR A 36 -11.81 10.06 10.23
N LEU A 37 -12.87 10.86 10.38
CA LEU A 37 -13.95 10.57 11.34
C LEU A 37 -14.85 9.43 10.87
N ASN A 38 -14.97 9.25 9.55
CA ASN A 38 -15.82 8.23 8.93
C ASN A 38 -15.00 7.10 8.29
N ARG A 39 -13.76 6.88 8.78
CA ARG A 39 -12.89 5.84 8.23
C ARG A 39 -13.31 4.45 8.73
N GLU A 40 -12.91 3.42 7.99
CA GLU A 40 -12.94 2.05 8.48
C GLU A 40 -12.09 1.93 9.76
N MET A 41 -12.73 1.46 10.83
CA MET A 41 -12.08 1.26 12.14
C MET A 41 -11.37 -0.09 12.20
N PRO A 42 -10.31 -0.24 13.02
CA PRO A 42 -9.65 -1.52 13.23
C PRO A 42 -10.63 -2.62 13.66
N ILE A 43 -10.45 -3.83 13.11
CA ILE A 43 -11.28 -5.00 13.43
C ILE A 43 -10.75 -5.63 14.72
N VAL A 44 -11.46 -5.40 15.83
CA VAL A 44 -11.09 -5.94 17.14
C VAL A 44 -11.93 -7.18 17.50
N GLU A 45 -13.20 -7.19 17.10
CA GLU A 45 -14.11 -8.29 17.39
C GLU A 45 -13.75 -9.54 16.57
N GLY A 46 -13.68 -10.70 17.22
CA GLY A 46 -13.31 -11.96 16.59
C GLY A 46 -11.83 -12.11 16.22
N ARG A 47 -10.98 -11.13 16.52
CA ARG A 47 -9.54 -11.20 16.24
C ARG A 47 -8.85 -12.21 17.16
N ASN A 48 -8.22 -13.23 16.57
CA ASN A 48 -7.39 -14.21 17.27
C ASN A 48 -5.90 -13.90 17.06
N TRP A 49 -5.24 -13.43 18.13
CA TRP A 49 -3.82 -13.08 18.10
C TRP A 49 -2.87 -14.28 18.06
N ALA A 50 -3.38 -15.51 18.27
CA ALA A 50 -2.60 -16.73 18.13
C ALA A 50 -2.43 -17.15 16.66
N ASP A 51 -3.34 -16.75 15.78
CA ASP A 51 -3.26 -17.08 14.34
C ASP A 51 -2.27 -16.14 13.65
N ARG A 52 -2.32 -14.85 13.98
CA ARG A 52 -1.40 -13.82 13.50
C ARG A 52 -1.37 -12.64 14.46
N ALA A 53 -0.15 -12.25 14.84
CA ALA A 53 0.15 -11.09 15.67
C ALA A 53 -0.32 -9.77 15.08
N PHE A 54 -0.22 -8.71 15.89
CA PHE A 54 -0.55 -7.35 15.50
C PHE A 54 0.22 -6.90 14.26
N THR A 55 -0.50 -6.42 13.24
CA THR A 55 0.08 -5.99 11.97
C THR A 55 0.08 -4.48 11.82
N VAL A 56 1.22 -3.94 11.39
CA VAL A 56 1.39 -2.54 11.02
C VAL A 56 1.63 -2.44 9.52
N GLY A 57 0.66 -1.88 8.81
CA GLY A 57 0.77 -1.56 7.39
C GLY A 57 1.47 -0.22 7.19
N ILE A 58 2.48 -0.18 6.33
CA ILE A 58 3.25 1.00 5.95
C ILE A 58 2.99 1.26 4.46
N GLY A 59 2.09 2.19 4.18
CA GLY A 59 1.68 2.58 2.84
C GLY A 59 2.22 3.96 2.42
N GLY A 60 2.09 4.29 1.15
CA GLY A 60 2.51 5.59 0.63
C GLY A 60 3.15 5.58 -0.76
N PRO A 61 3.37 6.77 -1.35
CA PRO A 61 3.92 6.90 -2.70
C PRO A 61 5.28 6.26 -2.92
N VAL A 62 5.58 5.98 -4.19
CA VAL A 62 6.92 5.57 -4.63
C VAL A 62 7.93 6.61 -4.14
N GLY A 63 8.98 6.15 -3.45
CA GLY A 63 10.06 7.02 -2.97
C GLY A 63 9.72 7.86 -1.72
N SER A 64 8.55 7.72 -1.09
CA SER A 64 8.21 8.53 0.10
C SER A 64 9.01 8.19 1.36
N GLY A 65 9.69 7.04 1.37
CA GLY A 65 10.56 6.59 2.46
C GLY A 65 9.97 5.50 3.35
N LYS A 66 8.99 4.73 2.85
CA LYS A 66 8.41 3.56 3.51
C LYS A 66 9.46 2.55 3.99
N THR A 67 10.33 2.06 3.11
CA THR A 67 11.44 1.15 3.45
C THR A 67 12.38 1.73 4.52
N ALA A 68 12.64 3.04 4.47
CA ALA A 68 13.49 3.71 5.46
C ALA A 68 12.81 3.76 6.84
N LEU A 69 11.50 4.02 6.88
CA LEU A 69 10.71 3.93 8.10
C LEU A 69 10.67 2.49 8.63
N MET A 70 10.44 1.51 7.76
CA MET A 70 10.40 0.09 8.13
C MET A 70 11.75 -0.36 8.73
N LEU A 71 12.87 0.09 8.16
CA LEU A 71 14.22 -0.13 8.71
C LEU A 71 14.36 0.44 10.12
N ALA A 72 13.93 1.68 10.34
CA ALA A 72 14.01 2.35 11.63
C ALA A 72 13.15 1.64 12.69
N LEU A 73 11.90 1.34 12.37
CA LEU A 73 10.98 0.62 13.26
C LEU A 73 11.51 -0.78 13.60
N SER A 74 11.98 -1.52 12.59
CA SER A 74 12.58 -2.84 12.80
C SER A 74 13.73 -2.80 13.80
N ARG A 75 14.64 -1.81 13.67
CA ARG A 75 15.79 -1.67 14.56
C ARG A 75 15.41 -1.32 15.99
N VAL A 76 14.37 -0.50 16.17
CA VAL A 76 13.87 -0.13 17.49
C VAL A 76 13.17 -1.33 18.14
N PHE A 77 12.16 -1.90 17.48
CA PHE A 77 11.31 -2.93 18.09
C PHE A 77 12.00 -4.27 18.30
N ARG A 78 12.91 -4.69 17.41
CA ARG A 78 13.62 -5.98 17.57
C ARG A 78 14.44 -6.12 18.85
N THR A 79 14.67 -5.01 19.56
CA THR A 79 15.42 -5.01 20.83
C THR A 79 14.59 -5.54 22.00
N SER A 80 13.27 -5.51 21.88
CA SER A 80 12.32 -5.85 22.95
C SER A 80 11.15 -6.72 22.50
N HIS A 81 10.98 -6.93 21.19
CA HIS A 81 9.87 -7.68 20.60
C HIS A 81 10.37 -8.65 19.51
N SER A 82 9.69 -9.78 19.35
CA SER A 82 9.86 -10.67 18.19
C SER A 82 9.16 -10.04 16.98
N VAL A 83 9.96 -9.51 16.05
CA VAL A 83 9.45 -8.81 14.85
C VAL A 83 9.73 -9.64 13.59
N ALA A 84 8.81 -9.59 12.63
CA ALA A 84 9.05 -10.01 11.25
C ALA A 84 8.46 -9.00 10.26
N ALA A 85 8.91 -9.07 9.01
CA ALA A 85 8.64 -8.07 7.99
C ALA A 85 8.21 -8.72 6.67
N VAL A 86 7.18 -8.17 6.04
CA VAL A 86 6.76 -8.48 4.68
C VAL A 86 6.91 -7.23 3.82
N THR A 87 7.62 -7.32 2.70
CA THR A 87 7.74 -6.22 1.72
C THR A 87 7.04 -6.62 0.43
N ASN A 88 6.29 -5.70 -0.15
CA ASN A 88 5.63 -5.89 -1.44
C ASN A 88 6.32 -5.00 -2.48
N ASP A 89 6.66 -5.58 -3.62
CA ASP A 89 7.12 -4.84 -4.79
C ASP A 89 6.57 -5.51 -6.05
N ILE A 90 6.49 -4.78 -7.17
CA ILE A 90 5.77 -5.27 -8.36
C ILE A 90 6.59 -6.33 -9.08
N PHE A 91 7.90 -6.08 -9.27
CA PHE A 91 8.76 -6.86 -10.15
C PHE A 91 10.10 -7.25 -9.53
N THR A 92 10.38 -6.83 -8.30
CA THR A 92 11.69 -7.00 -7.69
C THR A 92 11.58 -7.40 -6.22
N ARG A 93 12.74 -7.63 -5.59
CA ARG A 93 12.87 -7.87 -4.15
C ARG A 93 13.75 -6.81 -3.49
N GLU A 94 13.93 -5.66 -4.14
CA GLU A 94 14.89 -4.62 -3.75
C GLU A 94 14.68 -4.16 -2.30
N ASP A 95 13.42 -3.98 -1.85
CA ASP A 95 13.13 -3.54 -0.48
C ASP A 95 13.53 -4.61 0.56
N ALA A 96 13.21 -5.88 0.33
CA ALA A 96 13.64 -6.97 1.21
C ALA A 96 15.18 -7.10 1.25
N GLU A 97 15.83 -6.98 0.10
CA GLU A 97 17.29 -7.02 -0.02
C GLU A 97 17.94 -5.82 0.66
N PHE A 98 17.36 -4.63 0.52
CA PHE A 98 17.76 -3.41 1.21
C PHE A 98 17.69 -3.61 2.72
N LEU A 99 16.55 -4.07 3.25
CA LEU A 99 16.37 -4.31 4.69
C LEU A 99 17.36 -5.36 5.22
N THR A 100 17.59 -6.43 4.46
CA THR A 100 18.55 -7.48 4.81
C THR A 100 19.98 -6.93 4.85
N ARG A 101 20.42 -6.21 3.81
CA ARG A 101 21.75 -5.58 3.73
C ARG A 101 21.99 -4.60 4.88
N HIS A 102 20.96 -3.85 5.26
CA HIS A 102 21.04 -2.87 6.36
C HIS A 102 20.79 -3.49 7.73
N ARG A 103 20.68 -4.82 7.82
CA ARG A 103 20.46 -5.57 9.05
C ARG A 103 19.25 -5.01 9.81
N ALA A 104 18.12 -4.82 9.13
CA ALA A 104 16.86 -4.46 9.77
C ALA A 104 16.43 -5.58 10.73
N LEU A 105 16.37 -6.80 10.22
CA LEU A 105 16.09 -8.05 10.92
C LEU A 105 16.99 -9.16 10.33
N PRO A 106 17.12 -10.33 10.99
CA PRO A 106 17.63 -11.54 10.34
C PRO A 106 16.88 -11.83 9.04
N ALA A 107 17.58 -12.32 8.01
CA ALA A 107 17.02 -12.49 6.67
C ALA A 107 15.80 -13.42 6.66
N GLU A 108 15.81 -14.46 7.50
CA GLU A 108 14.73 -15.42 7.65
C GLU A 108 13.43 -14.80 8.19
N ARG A 109 13.50 -13.60 8.79
CA ARG A 109 12.35 -12.82 9.29
C ARG A 109 11.84 -11.78 8.28
N ILE A 110 12.42 -11.72 7.09
CA ILE A 110 11.99 -10.81 6.02
C ILE A 110 11.46 -11.66 4.87
N ARG A 111 10.22 -11.41 4.45
CA ARG A 111 9.59 -12.05 3.29
C ARG A 111 9.32 -10.99 2.22
N ALA A 112 9.69 -11.31 0.99
CA ALA A 112 9.39 -10.48 -0.17
C ALA A 112 8.21 -11.10 -0.92
N ILE A 113 7.25 -10.27 -1.33
CA ILE A 113 6.15 -10.63 -2.20
C ILE A 113 6.28 -9.80 -3.47
N GLU A 114 6.38 -10.50 -4.60
CA GLU A 114 6.29 -9.91 -5.93
C GLU A 114 4.82 -9.91 -6.35
N THR A 115 4.18 -8.74 -6.39
CA THR A 115 2.73 -8.65 -6.61
C THR A 115 2.33 -8.90 -8.05
N GLY A 116 3.24 -8.70 -9.01
CA GLY A 116 3.01 -8.88 -10.45
C GLY A 116 2.02 -7.89 -11.09
N GLY A 117 1.42 -7.00 -10.30
CA GLY A 117 0.36 -6.07 -10.70
C GLY A 117 0.19 -4.88 -9.76
N CYS A 118 -0.96 -4.21 -9.81
CA CYS A 118 -1.27 -3.01 -9.04
C CYS A 118 -1.02 -3.20 -7.52
N PRO A 119 -0.09 -2.43 -6.90
CA PRO A 119 0.25 -2.61 -5.49
C PRO A 119 -0.93 -2.51 -4.53
N HIS A 120 -1.88 -1.60 -4.77
CA HIS A 120 -3.08 -1.47 -3.91
C HIS A 120 -3.93 -2.74 -3.87
N ALA A 121 -4.02 -3.50 -4.96
CA ALA A 121 -4.80 -4.72 -4.99
C ALA A 121 -4.25 -5.75 -3.99
N ALA A 122 -2.93 -5.91 -3.93
CA ALA A 122 -2.26 -6.87 -3.03
C ALA A 122 -2.41 -6.57 -1.53
N VAL A 123 -2.79 -5.33 -1.18
CA VAL A 123 -2.95 -4.90 0.22
C VAL A 123 -4.39 -4.54 0.59
N ARG A 124 -5.31 -4.54 -0.37
CA ARG A 124 -6.73 -4.19 -0.13
C ARG A 124 -7.72 -5.18 -0.73
N GLU A 125 -7.58 -5.53 -2.00
CA GLU A 125 -8.57 -6.31 -2.75
C GLU A 125 -8.32 -7.81 -2.65
N ASP A 126 -7.07 -8.23 -2.85
CA ASP A 126 -6.62 -9.61 -2.65
C ASP A 126 -5.41 -9.62 -1.73
N ILE A 127 -5.71 -9.76 -0.44
CA ILE A 127 -4.72 -9.77 0.64
C ILE A 127 -4.20 -11.17 0.97
N SER A 128 -4.62 -12.20 0.24
CA SER A 128 -4.39 -13.61 0.56
C SER A 128 -2.90 -13.95 0.69
N THR A 129 -2.08 -13.47 -0.26
CA THR A 129 -0.64 -13.75 -0.27
C THR A 129 0.07 -13.06 0.91
N ASN A 130 -0.33 -11.84 1.24
CA ASN A 130 0.19 -11.13 2.40
C ASN A 130 -0.23 -11.81 3.70
N LEU A 131 -1.50 -12.21 3.84
CA LEU A 131 -2.01 -12.93 5.00
C LEU A 131 -1.22 -14.21 5.26
N ALA A 132 -1.08 -15.07 4.24
CA ALA A 132 -0.35 -16.33 4.35
C ALA A 132 1.11 -16.10 4.78
N ALA A 133 1.80 -15.13 4.18
CA ALA A 133 3.18 -14.82 4.56
C ALA A 133 3.31 -14.36 6.03
N LEU A 134 2.32 -13.61 6.52
CA LEU A 134 2.30 -13.11 7.90
C LEU A 134 2.01 -14.22 8.91
N GLU A 135 1.07 -15.10 8.60
CA GLU A 135 0.73 -16.29 9.40
C GLU A 135 1.92 -17.25 9.47
N ASP A 136 2.58 -17.54 8.34
CA ASP A 136 3.78 -18.37 8.29
C ASP A 136 4.92 -17.79 9.15
N LEU A 137 5.17 -16.48 9.04
CA LEU A 137 6.16 -15.80 9.86
C LEU A 137 5.81 -15.83 11.35
N HIS A 138 4.53 -15.64 11.68
CA HIS A 138 4.07 -15.70 13.06
C HIS A 138 4.26 -17.11 13.64
N ALA A 139 3.82 -18.14 12.92
CA ALA A 139 3.96 -19.53 13.32
C ALA A 139 5.44 -19.93 13.48
N GLN A 140 6.32 -19.43 12.61
CA GLN A 140 7.74 -19.75 12.66
C GLN A 140 8.49 -19.05 13.80
N PHE A 141 8.11 -17.82 14.15
CA PHE A 141 8.92 -16.96 15.02
C PHE A 141 8.21 -16.47 16.28
N ALA A 142 6.96 -16.88 16.51
CA ALA A 142 6.09 -16.40 17.59
C ALA A 142 6.19 -14.87 17.71
N THR A 143 5.85 -14.17 16.62
CA THR A 143 6.04 -12.72 16.54
C THR A 143 5.10 -11.99 17.49
N ASP A 144 5.57 -10.89 18.08
CA ASP A 144 4.74 -9.93 18.82
C ASP A 144 4.20 -8.85 17.87
N LEU A 145 4.96 -8.55 16.80
CA LEU A 145 4.68 -7.50 15.84
C LEU A 145 5.06 -7.93 14.43
N LEU A 146 4.19 -7.65 13.47
CA LEU A 146 4.42 -7.88 12.06
C LEU A 146 4.36 -6.57 11.30
N LEU A 147 5.40 -6.27 10.54
CA LEU A 147 5.46 -5.08 9.69
C LEU A 147 5.18 -5.48 8.24
N ILE A 148 4.35 -4.70 7.55
CA ILE A 148 4.03 -4.92 6.14
C ILE A 148 4.26 -3.61 5.40
N GLU A 149 5.15 -3.62 4.41
CA GLU A 149 5.32 -2.51 3.49
C GLU A 149 4.56 -2.79 2.19
N SER A 150 3.78 -1.81 1.71
CA SER A 150 3.12 -1.87 0.41
C SER A 150 4.11 -1.54 -0.70
N GLY A 151 3.86 -2.02 -1.92
CA GLY A 151 4.50 -1.41 -3.09
C GLY A 151 4.14 0.07 -3.16
N GLY A 152 5.02 0.89 -3.76
CA GLY A 152 4.71 2.30 -3.95
C GLY A 152 3.54 2.49 -4.90
N ASP A 153 2.51 3.23 -4.47
CA ASP A 153 1.30 3.48 -5.26
C ASP A 153 0.86 4.94 -5.13
N ASN A 154 -0.20 5.34 -5.82
CA ASN A 154 -0.75 6.69 -5.74
C ASN A 154 -1.55 6.91 -4.43
N LEU A 155 -2.04 8.14 -4.25
CA LEU A 155 -2.74 8.59 -3.02
C LEU A 155 -4.08 7.86 -2.76
N ALA A 156 -4.60 7.12 -3.74
CA ALA A 156 -5.83 6.35 -3.61
C ALA A 156 -5.64 5.03 -2.83
N ALA A 157 -4.40 4.54 -2.70
CA ALA A 157 -4.11 3.28 -2.04
C ALA A 157 -4.21 3.38 -0.51
N ASN A 158 -4.90 2.42 0.10
CA ASN A 158 -4.94 2.20 1.55
C ASN A 158 -5.00 0.69 1.83
N TYR A 159 -4.63 0.28 3.04
CA TYR A 159 -4.72 -1.12 3.45
C TYR A 159 -6.16 -1.53 3.75
N SER A 160 -6.50 -2.79 3.47
CA SER A 160 -7.65 -3.44 4.10
C SER A 160 -7.41 -3.58 5.61
N ARG A 161 -8.44 -3.32 6.41
CA ARG A 161 -8.43 -3.54 7.86
C ARG A 161 -8.32 -5.01 8.26
N GLU A 162 -8.59 -5.94 7.35
CA GLU A 162 -8.32 -7.37 7.58
C GLU A 162 -6.81 -7.67 7.50
N LEU A 163 -6.06 -6.87 6.76
CA LEU A 163 -4.61 -7.04 6.63
C LEU A 163 -3.82 -6.26 7.69
N ALA A 164 -4.16 -4.99 7.93
CA ALA A 164 -3.43 -4.10 8.83
C ALA A 164 -4.28 -3.62 10.02
N ASP A 165 -3.86 -4.00 11.23
CA ASP A 165 -4.49 -3.54 12.48
C ASP A 165 -4.20 -2.05 12.74
N TYR A 166 -3.02 -1.57 12.31
CA TYR A 166 -2.62 -0.17 12.36
C TYR A 166 -2.02 0.27 11.04
N ILE A 167 -2.43 1.42 10.53
CA ILE A 167 -1.99 1.91 9.22
C ILE A 167 -1.16 3.20 9.39
N ILE A 168 0.09 3.14 8.97
CA ILE A 168 0.95 4.30 8.77
C ILE A 168 0.98 4.63 7.29
N TYR A 169 0.67 5.87 6.93
CA TYR A 169 0.81 6.35 5.56
C TYR A 169 1.93 7.39 5.47
N VAL A 170 2.88 7.16 4.57
CA VAL A 170 4.08 8.00 4.42
C VAL A 170 3.96 8.81 3.14
N ILE A 171 3.89 10.13 3.29
CA ILE A 171 4.11 11.10 2.22
C ILE A 171 5.44 11.79 2.44
N ASP A 172 5.93 12.54 1.46
CA ASP A 172 7.15 13.30 1.62
C ASP A 172 7.06 14.68 0.98
N VAL A 173 7.85 15.62 1.50
CA VAL A 173 7.81 17.03 1.10
C VAL A 173 8.22 17.21 -0.38
N SER A 174 9.07 16.34 -0.93
CA SER A 174 9.46 16.42 -2.34
C SER A 174 8.34 16.01 -3.30
N GLY A 175 7.28 15.35 -2.80
CA GLY A 175 6.03 15.14 -3.53
C GLY A 175 5.19 16.41 -3.75
N GLY A 176 5.56 17.51 -3.07
CA GLY A 176 4.95 18.83 -3.19
C GLY A 176 3.97 19.18 -2.08
N ASP A 177 3.89 20.47 -1.74
CA ASP A 177 3.08 21.04 -0.65
C ASP A 177 1.55 20.84 -0.80
N LYS A 178 1.10 20.49 -2.01
CA LYS A 178 -0.30 20.22 -2.34
C LYS A 178 -0.75 18.80 -2.02
N VAL A 179 0.17 17.86 -1.76
CA VAL A 179 -0.17 16.44 -1.56
C VAL A 179 -1.24 16.24 -0.47
N PRO A 180 -1.18 16.86 0.72
CA PRO A 180 -2.22 16.70 1.73
C PRO A 180 -3.58 17.22 1.27
N ARG A 181 -3.59 18.32 0.50
CA ARG A 181 -4.80 18.95 -0.03
C ARG A 181 -5.47 18.13 -1.13
N LYS A 182 -4.74 17.22 -1.77
CA LYS A 182 -5.32 16.26 -2.72
C LYS A 182 -6.16 15.18 -2.02
N GLY A 183 -6.00 15.01 -0.70
CA GLY A 183 -6.70 13.99 0.07
C GLY A 183 -6.35 12.57 -0.39
N GLY A 184 -7.31 11.67 -0.27
CA GLY A 184 -7.18 10.26 -0.61
C GLY A 184 -7.26 9.38 0.64
N PRO A 185 -7.64 8.10 0.50
CA PRO A 185 -7.75 7.14 1.59
C PRO A 185 -6.49 7.07 2.46
N GLY A 186 -5.29 7.03 1.88
CA GLY A 186 -4.06 6.99 2.68
C GLY A 186 -3.88 8.21 3.61
N ILE A 187 -4.20 9.42 3.11
CA ILE A 187 -4.06 10.66 3.89
C ILE A 187 -5.18 10.77 4.93
N THR A 188 -6.41 10.41 4.56
CA THR A 188 -7.59 10.67 5.40
C THR A 188 -7.97 9.50 6.29
N GLN A 189 -7.57 8.27 5.99
CA GLN A 189 -8.01 7.05 6.69
C GLN A 189 -6.86 6.29 7.37
N SER A 190 -5.61 6.74 7.25
CA SER A 190 -4.51 6.15 8.05
C SER A 190 -4.65 6.53 9.52
N ASP A 191 -4.11 5.68 10.40
CA ASP A 191 -4.09 5.96 11.84
C ASP A 191 -2.96 6.92 12.20
N LEU A 192 -1.88 6.91 11.41
CA LEU A 192 -0.78 7.86 11.46
C LEU A 192 -0.35 8.29 10.06
N LEU A 193 -0.41 9.60 9.80
CA LEU A 193 0.19 10.21 8.62
C LEU A 193 1.60 10.72 8.95
N VAL A 194 2.60 10.25 8.21
CA VAL A 194 4.00 10.71 8.30
C VAL A 194 4.30 11.62 7.12
N VAL A 195 4.76 12.83 7.41
CA VAL A 195 5.32 13.75 6.41
C VAL A 195 6.85 13.69 6.50
N ASN A 196 7.45 12.97 5.55
CA ASN A 196 8.88 12.68 5.53
C ASN A 196 9.69 13.71 4.73
N LYS A 197 11.02 13.67 4.87
CA LYS A 197 12.00 14.51 4.15
C LYS A 197 11.77 16.02 4.32
N THR A 198 11.41 16.43 5.54
CA THR A 198 11.14 17.85 5.86
C THR A 198 12.38 18.73 5.73
N ASP A 199 13.57 18.15 5.80
CA ASP A 199 14.85 18.79 5.51
C ASP A 199 14.95 19.32 4.07
N LEU A 200 14.18 18.77 3.13
CA LEU A 200 14.17 19.22 1.73
C LEU A 200 13.21 20.39 1.46
N ALA A 201 12.43 20.83 2.44
CA ALA A 201 11.34 21.80 2.25
C ALA A 201 11.77 23.10 1.53
N GLU A 202 12.91 23.68 1.94
CA GLU A 202 13.45 24.88 1.31
C GLU A 202 13.87 24.61 -0.14
N ALA A 203 14.56 23.49 -0.38
CA ALA A 203 15.09 23.12 -1.70
C ALA A 203 13.97 22.89 -2.74
N VAL A 204 12.77 22.47 -2.31
CA VAL A 204 11.63 22.23 -3.20
C VAL A 204 10.55 23.33 -3.12
N GLY A 205 10.82 24.44 -2.43
CA GLY A 205 9.88 25.57 -2.31
C GLY A 205 8.61 25.24 -1.53
N ALA A 206 8.63 24.20 -0.70
CA ALA A 206 7.50 23.74 0.09
C ALA A 206 7.49 24.46 1.45
N THR A 207 7.14 25.75 1.44
CA THR A 207 7.27 26.65 2.60
C THR A 207 6.05 26.69 3.52
N THR A 208 4.95 26.00 3.17
CA THR A 208 3.63 26.12 3.81
C THR A 208 3.21 24.90 4.64
N TRP A 209 4.17 24.07 5.09
CA TRP A 209 3.89 22.91 5.96
C TRP A 209 3.83 23.22 7.46
N GLY A 210 3.93 24.50 7.85
CA GLY A 210 3.97 24.99 9.24
C GLY A 210 2.77 25.85 9.62
#